data_AF-A0A4Q7E7J5-F1
#
_entry.id   AF-A0A4Q7E7J5-F1
#
_cell.length_a   1.000
_cell.length_b   1.000
_cell.length_c   1.000
_cell.angle_alpha   90.00
_cell.angle_beta   90.00
_cell.angle_gamma   90.00
#
_symmetry.space_group_name_H-M   'P 1'
#
loop_
_entity.id
_entity.type
_entity.pdbx_description
1 polymer ?
#
loop_
_entity_poly.entity_id
_entity_poly.type
_entity_poly.pdbx_seq_one_letter_code
_entity_poly.pdbx_strand_id
1 'polypeptide(L)' 'MLVLNDAQALLVESLLTKMLIRDPYSVAELEEALTWFQGEGDRRVVSCPFEQVWSRNLAQEIVRELRNQS' A
#
# COMPACT_ATOMS: atom_id res chain seq x y z
N MET A 1 -0.24 -12.36 -17.96
CA MET A 1 1.14 -11.93 -18.22
C MET A 1 1.11 -10.41 -18.22
N LEU A 2 1.85 -9.75 -17.31
CA LEU A 2 1.93 -8.29 -17.27
C LEU A 2 2.84 -7.84 -18.41
N VAL A 3 2.33 -7.01 -19.32
CA VAL A 3 3.11 -6.44 -20.42
C VAL A 3 3.12 -4.93 -20.20
N LEU A 4 4.30 -4.41 -19.83
CA LEU A 4 4.55 -2.98 -19.74
C LEU A 4 5.22 -2.53 -21.04
N ASN A 5 4.88 -1.33 -21.51
CA ASN A 5 5.67 -0.68 -22.55
C ASN A 5 6.97 -0.09 -21.96
N ASP A 6 7.90 0.31 -22.82
CA ASP A 6 9.22 0.81 -22.39
C ASP A 6 9.13 2.00 -21.42
N ALA A 7 8.18 2.91 -21.63
CA ALA A 7 7.98 4.07 -20.76
C ALA A 7 7.47 3.66 -19.37
N GLN A 8 6.52 2.73 -19.31
CA GLN A 8 5.99 2.18 -18.07
C GLN A 8 7.07 1.41 -17.30
N ALA A 9 7.91 0.64 -18.00
CA ALA A 9 9.00 -0.11 -17.39
C ALA A 9 10.05 0.82 -16.75
N LEU A 10 10.44 1.88 -17.44
CA LEU A 10 11.36 2.90 -16.91
C LEU A 10 10.78 3.64 -15.71
N LEU A 11 9.49 3.96 -15.74
CA LEU A 11 8.84 4.64 -14.63
C LEU A 11 8.80 3.75 -13.38
N VAL A 12 8.44 2.47 -13.53
CA VAL A 12 8.45 1.49 -12.43
C VAL A 12 9.86 1.29 -11.88
N GLU A 13 10.86 1.14 -12.74
CA GLU A 13 12.25 0.97 -12.34
C GLU A 13 12.76 2.17 -11.54
N SER A 14 12.50 3.39 -12.01
CA SER A 14 12.83 4.63 -11.29
C SER A 14 12.16 4.70 -9.91
N LEU A 15 10.86 4.39 -9.82
CA LEU A 15 10.13 4.39 -8.55
C LEU A 15 10.68 3.36 -7.56
N LEU A 16 10.94 2.13 -8.02
CA LEU A 16 11.50 1.06 -7.18
C LEU A 16 12.90 1.41 -6.69
N THR A 17 13.73 1.99 -7.56
CA THR A 17 15.08 2.46 -7.20
C THR A 17 15.01 3.54 -6.14
N LYS A 18 14.14 4.55 -6.30
CA LYS A 18 13.92 5.61 -5.30
C LYS A 18 13.46 5.06 -3.95
N MET A 19 12.53 4.10 -3.94
CA MET A 19 12.09 3.44 -2.71
C MET A 19 13.24 2.70 -2.00
N LEU A 20 14.09 2.00 -2.75
CA LEU A 20 15.22 1.24 -2.19
C LEU A 20 16.24 2.17 -1.50
N ILE A 21 16.54 3.31 -2.13
CA ILE A 21 17.51 4.29 -1.61
C ILE A 21 16.88 5.34 -0.68
N ARG A 22 15.57 5.24 -0.41
CA ARG A 22 14.77 6.18 0.39
C ARG A 22 14.77 7.62 -0.15
N ASP A 23 14.86 7.77 -1.46
CA ASP A 23 14.74 9.06 -2.14
C ASP A 23 13.25 9.43 -2.31
N PRO A 24 12.84 10.70 -2.16
CA PRO A 24 11.49 11.14 -2.46
C PRO A 24 11.05 10.76 -3.87
N TYR A 25 9.82 10.23 -3.94
CA TYR A 25 9.14 9.89 -5.18
C TYR A 25 7.73 10.49 -5.18
N SER A 26 7.16 10.67 -6.37
CA SER A 26 5.79 11.14 -6.50
C SER A 26 4.82 10.02 -6.14
N VAL A 27 3.92 10.30 -5.20
CA VAL A 27 2.84 9.37 -4.85
C VAL A 27 1.88 9.21 -6.03
N ALA A 28 1.66 10.26 -6.82
CA ALA A 28 0.79 10.20 -8.00
C ALA A 28 1.35 9.26 -9.08
N GLU A 29 2.67 9.30 -9.34
CA GLU A 29 3.32 8.39 -10.28
C GLU A 29 3.28 6.94 -9.77
N LEU A 30 3.39 6.75 -8.45
CA LEU A 30 3.26 5.44 -7.83
C LEU A 30 1.84 4.89 -7.97
N GLU A 31 0.82 5.69 -7.70
CA GLU A 31 -0.58 5.27 -7.85
C GLU A 31 -0.88 4.92 -9.30
N GLU A 32 -0.43 5.73 -10.25
CA GLU A 32 -0.55 5.44 -11.68
C GLU A 32 0.17 4.13 -12.03
N ALA A 33 1.42 3.93 -11.60
CA ALA A 33 2.14 2.71 -11.85
C ALA A 33 1.41 1.48 -11.28
N LEU A 34 0.83 1.59 -10.07
CA LEU A 34 0.05 0.54 -9.44
C LEU A 34 -1.19 0.15 -10.26
N THR A 35 -1.82 1.09 -10.98
CA THR A 35 -2.95 0.76 -11.86
C THR A 35 -2.55 -0.18 -13.00
N TRP A 36 -1.31 -0.11 -13.49
CA TRP A 36 -0.83 -1.01 -14.55
C TRP A 36 -0.69 -2.46 -14.07
N PHE A 37 -0.50 -2.66 -12.76
CA PHE A 37 -0.46 -4.00 -12.15
C PHE A 37 -1.84 -4.52 -11.75
N GLN A 38 -2.87 -3.68 -11.78
CA GLN A 38 -4.25 -4.05 -11.51
C GLN A 38 -4.91 -4.47 -12.84
N GLY A 39 -4.85 -5.76 -13.17
CA GLY A 39 -5.58 -6.28 -14.33
C GLY A 39 -7.09 -6.05 -14.21
N GLU A 40 -7.77 -5.78 -15.33
CA GLU A 40 -9.21 -5.48 -15.47
C GLU A 40 -10.19 -6.49 -14.81
N GLY A 41 -9.71 -7.65 -14.36
CA GLY A 41 -10.54 -8.74 -13.85
C GLY A 41 -10.57 -8.92 -12.33
N ASP A 42 -9.76 -8.20 -11.55
CA ASP A 42 -9.62 -8.52 -10.13
C ASP A 42 -9.78 -7.27 -9.27
N ARG A 43 -11.01 -7.09 -8.78
CA ARG A 43 -11.31 -6.37 -7.55
C ARG A 43 -10.46 -6.96 -6.42
N ARG A 44 -9.18 -6.60 -6.37
CA ARG A 44 -8.35 -6.80 -5.20
C ARG A 44 -8.82 -5.79 -4.18
N VAL A 45 -9.88 -6.17 -3.47
CA VAL A 45 -10.00 -5.91 -2.04
C VAL A 45 -8.58 -6.05 -1.51
N VAL A 46 -7.97 -4.93 -1.13
CA VAL A 46 -6.71 -4.95 -0.39
C VAL A 46 -7.06 -5.71 0.88
N SER A 47 -6.86 -7.02 0.87
CA SER A 47 -6.83 -7.83 2.06
C SER A 47 -5.57 -7.39 2.77
N CYS A 48 -5.70 -6.32 3.55
CA CYS A 48 -4.80 -5.99 4.64
C CYS A 48 -5.32 -6.79 5.85
N PRO A 49 -4.93 -8.07 6.03
CA PRO A 49 -5.25 -8.79 7.27
C PRO A 49 -4.68 -8.06 8.49
N PHE A 50 -3.68 -7.20 8.27
CA PHE A 50 -3.07 -6.36 9.30
C PHE A 50 -4.02 -5.28 9.85
N GLU A 51 -4.84 -4.62 9.02
CA GLU A 51 -5.72 -3.55 9.53
C GLU A 51 -6.87 -4.09 10.38
N GLN A 52 -7.45 -5.23 10.03
CA GLN A 52 -8.58 -5.79 10.80
C GLN A 52 -8.14 -6.35 12.16
N VAL A 53 -6.96 -6.95 12.24
CA VAL A 53 -6.45 -7.50 13.51
C VAL A 53 -5.91 -6.39 14.40
N TRP A 54 -5.19 -5.43 13.83
CA TRP A 54 -4.60 -4.32 14.61
C TRP A 54 -5.65 -3.32 15.07
N SER A 55 -6.66 -2.98 14.25
CA SER A 55 -7.77 -2.11 14.68
C SER A 55 -8.58 -2.72 15.83
N ARG A 56 -8.83 -4.03 15.80
CA ARG A 56 -9.54 -4.73 16.88
C ARG A 56 -8.74 -4.76 18.18
N ASN A 57 -7.43 -5.02 18.09
CA ASN A 57 -6.55 -5.03 19.26
C ASN A 57 -6.37 -3.62 19.84
N LEU A 58 -6.21 -2.60 18.99
CA LEU A 58 -6.08 -1.20 19.41
C LEU A 58 -7.35 -0.69 20.10
N ALA A 59 -8.53 -1.01 19.56
CA ALA A 59 -9.80 -0.65 20.19
C ALA A 59 -9.95 -1.31 21.58
N GLN A 60 -9.51 -2.55 21.74
CA GLN A 60 -9.53 -3.24 23.03
C GLN A 60 -8.53 -2.63 24.03
N GLU A 61 -7.32 -2.26 23.61
CA GLU A 61 -6.36 -1.57 24.47
C GLU A 61 -6.87 -0.20 24.92
N ILE A 62 -7.45 0.60 24.01
CA ILE A 62 -8.02 1.92 24.35
C ILE A 62 -9.14 1.77 25.40
N VAL A 63 -10.07 0.82 25.22
CA VAL A 63 -11.14 0.56 26.20
C VAL A 63 -10.58 0.09 27.54
N ARG A 64 -9.53 -0.74 27.53
CA ARG A 64 -8.89 -1.22 28.77
C ARG A 64 -8.24 -0.06 29.54
N GLU A 65 -7.50 0.80 28.85
CA GLU A 65 -6.86 1.95 29.49
C GLU A 65 -7.87 2.96 30.01
N LEU A 66 -8.96 3.23 29.27
CA LEU A 66 -10.04 4.10 29.75
C LEU A 66 -10.72 3.58 31.03
N ARG A 67 -10.84 2.25 31.18
CA ARG A 67 -11.39 1.64 32.40
C ARG A 67 -10.40 1.62 33.57
N ASN A 68 -9.11 1.57 33.31
CA ASN A 68 -8.08 1.61 34.36
C ASN A 68 -7.84 3.03 34.90
N GLN A 69 -8.28 4.06 34.16
CA GLN A 69 -8.18 5.47 34.55
C GLN A 69 -9.41 5.98 35.33
N SER A 70 -10.46 5.16 35.48
CA SER A 70 -11.65 5.44 36.31
C SER A 70 -11.58 4.71 37.64
#